data_AF-A0A662EFF9-F1
#
_entry.id   AF-A0A662EFF9-F1
#
_cell.length_a   1.000
_cell.length_b   1.000
_cell.length_c   1.000
_cell.angle_alpha   90.00
_cell.angle_beta   90.00
_cell.angle_gamma   90.00
#
_symmetry.space_group_name_H-M   'P 1'
#
loop_
_entity.id
_entity.type
_entity.pdbx_description
1 polymer ?
#
loop_
_entity_poly.entity_id
_entity_poly.type
_entity_poly.pdbx_seq_one_letter_code
_entity_poly.pdbx_strand_id
1 'polypeptide(L)'
;MNYLVNQELTMTDLKSFIETNQISQRELAEGVGISAAGVSWILSGKNNPSKESIDAILTFCRKHDPDVTYEDLFGEPHQKAS
;
A
#
# COMPACT_ATOMS: atom_id res chain seq x y z
N MET A 1 -27.39 -8.28 -1.82
CA MET A 1 -26.95 -6.88 -2.03
C MET A 1 -25.98 -6.55 -0.90
N ASN A 2 -24.70 -6.87 -1.09
CA ASN A 2 -23.68 -6.82 -0.02
C ASN A 2 -22.92 -5.51 -0.08
N TYR A 3 -23.24 -4.60 0.84
CA TYR A 3 -22.62 -3.28 1.02
C TYR A 3 -21.46 -3.31 2.04
N LEU A 4 -20.64 -4.37 2.04
CA LEU A 4 -19.57 -4.56 3.04
C LEU A 4 -18.16 -4.83 2.46
N VAL A 5 -17.96 -4.73 1.14
CA VAL A 5 -16.71 -5.18 0.50
C VAL A 5 -15.67 -4.05 0.27
N ASN A 6 -15.89 -2.84 0.79
CA ASN A 6 -15.14 -1.67 0.31
C ASN A 6 -14.09 -1.07 1.28
N GLN A 7 -13.75 -1.72 2.40
CA GLN A 7 -12.63 -1.27 3.26
C GLN A 7 -11.49 -2.27 3.41
N GLU A 8 -11.71 -3.57 3.15
CA GLU A 8 -10.64 -4.58 3.18
C GLU A 8 -9.85 -4.67 1.86
N LEU A 9 -10.37 -4.15 0.75
CA LEU A 9 -9.73 -4.28 -0.57
C LEU A 9 -8.50 -3.38 -0.77
N THR A 10 -8.50 -2.15 -0.27
CA THR A 10 -7.52 -1.13 -0.69
C THR A 10 -6.09 -1.29 -0.16
N MET A 11 -5.88 -2.05 0.93
CA MET A 11 -4.55 -2.35 1.47
C MET A 11 -4.16 -3.83 1.29
N THR A 12 -5.09 -4.64 0.78
CA THR A 12 -4.81 -6.00 0.34
C THR A 12 -3.91 -5.98 -0.88
N ASP A 13 -4.05 -5.01 -1.78
CA ASP A 13 -3.30 -4.96 -3.03
C ASP A 13 -1.81 -4.67 -2.82
N LEU A 14 -1.44 -3.67 -1.99
CA LEU A 14 -0.03 -3.46 -1.59
C LEU A 14 0.56 -4.68 -0.88
N LYS A 15 -0.22 -5.33 0.00
CA LYS A 15 0.24 -6.52 0.71
C LYS A 15 0.47 -7.70 -0.25
N SER A 16 -0.46 -7.94 -1.15
CA SER A 16 -0.33 -8.96 -2.19
C SER A 16 0.84 -8.66 -3.12
N PHE A 17 1.03 -7.39 -3.51
CA PHE A 17 2.16 -6.97 -4.31
C PHE A 17 3.50 -7.34 -3.67
N ILE A 18 3.70 -7.02 -2.39
CA ILE A 18 4.97 -7.34 -1.71
C ILE A 18 5.16 -8.84 -1.52
N GLU A 19 4.09 -9.60 -1.27
CA GLU A 19 4.15 -11.06 -1.12
C GLU A 19 4.50 -11.73 -2.46
N THR A 20 3.87 -11.33 -3.56
CA THR A 20 4.14 -11.84 -4.92
C THR A 20 5.57 -11.51 -5.38
N ASN A 21 6.08 -10.33 -5.02
CA ASN A 21 7.44 -9.92 -5.34
C ASN A 21 8.49 -10.39 -4.31
N GLN A 22 8.09 -11.21 -3.33
CA GLN A 22 8.95 -11.73 -2.25
C GLN A 22 9.67 -10.64 -1.44
N ILE A 23 9.06 -9.47 -1.33
CA ILE A 23 9.55 -8.33 -0.56
C ILE A 23 9.12 -8.51 0.90
N SER A 24 10.09 -8.54 1.82
CA SER A 24 9.76 -8.55 3.25
C SER A 24 9.29 -7.17 3.74
N GLN A 25 8.48 -7.16 4.80
CA GLN A 25 8.07 -5.89 5.43
C GLN A 25 9.27 -5.07 5.93
N ARG A 26 10.38 -5.73 6.28
CA ARG A 26 11.63 -5.07 6.67
C ARG A 26 12.28 -4.36 5.49
N GLU A 27 12.38 -5.03 4.33
CA GLU A 27 12.92 -4.44 3.11
C GLU A 27 12.08 -3.24 2.65
N LEU A 28 10.76 -3.37 2.70
CA LEU A 28 9.87 -2.24 2.42
C LEU A 28 10.12 -1.09 3.39
N ALA A 29 10.16 -1.35 4.70
CA ALA A 29 10.39 -0.35 5.74
C ALA A 29 11.71 0.40 5.53
N GLU A 30 12.80 -0.33 5.28
CA GLU A 30 14.13 0.21 4.98
C GLU A 30 14.12 1.03 3.68
N GLY A 31 13.46 0.51 2.64
CA GLY A 31 13.40 1.13 1.33
C GLY A 31 12.58 2.42 1.26
N VAL A 32 11.54 2.54 2.11
CA VAL A 32 10.67 3.73 2.17
C VAL A 32 10.99 4.65 3.35
N GLY A 33 11.94 4.27 4.21
CA GLY A 33 12.39 5.10 5.34
C GLY A 33 11.37 5.22 6.47
N ILE A 34 10.52 4.21 6.70
CA ILE A 34 9.54 4.19 7.80
C ILE A 34 9.80 3.01 8.74
N SER A 35 9.20 3.01 9.93
CA SER A 35 9.36 1.90 10.87
C SER A 35 8.64 0.64 10.38
N ALA A 36 9.16 -0.53 10.77
CA ALA A 36 8.49 -1.82 10.50
C ALA A 36 7.07 -1.88 11.08
N ALA A 37 6.84 -1.24 12.23
CA ALA A 37 5.50 -1.09 12.80
C ALA A 37 4.60 -0.22 11.91
N GLY A 38 5.12 0.87 11.34
CA GLY A 38 4.42 1.72 10.39
C GLY A 38 4.00 0.96 9.13
N VAL A 39 4.92 0.19 8.54
CA VAL A 39 4.60 -0.72 7.43
C VAL A 39 3.49 -1.71 7.83
N SER A 40 3.61 -2.35 8.99
CA SER A 40 2.60 -3.31 9.45
C SER A 40 1.20 -2.68 9.61
N TRP A 41 1.12 -1.44 10.10
CA TRP A 41 -0.15 -0.71 10.21
C TRP A 41 -0.74 -0.32 8.85
N ILE A 42 0.11 0.07 7.89
CA ILE A 42 -0.31 0.33 6.52
C ILE A 42 -0.85 -0.97 5.90
N LEU A 43 -0.07 -2.05 5.88
CA LEU A 43 -0.49 -3.32 5.27
C LEU A 43 -1.73 -3.97 5.92
N SER A 44 -2.08 -3.58 7.15
CA SER A 44 -3.29 -4.03 7.83
C SER A 44 -4.47 -3.07 7.71
N GLY A 45 -4.32 -1.96 6.96
CA GLY A 45 -5.34 -0.92 6.80
C GLY A 45 -5.64 -0.15 8.09
N LYS A 46 -4.85 -0.33 9.15
CA LYS A 46 -5.04 0.36 10.44
C LYS A 46 -4.65 1.83 10.38
N ASN A 47 -3.78 2.19 9.45
CA ASN A 47 -3.34 3.55 9.25
C ASN A 47 -3.32 3.88 7.77
N ASN A 48 -3.87 5.05 7.41
CA ASN A 48 -3.78 5.55 6.06
C ASN A 48 -2.40 6.23 5.90
N PRO A 49 -1.56 5.81 4.94
CA PRO A 49 -0.23 6.40 4.77
C PRO A 49 -0.32 7.88 4.39
N SER A 50 0.69 8.66 4.78
CA SER A 50 0.80 10.05 4.31
C SER A 50 1.11 10.08 2.82
N LYS A 51 0.89 11.23 2.16
CA LYS A 51 1.29 11.41 0.76
C LYS A 51 2.78 11.10 0.54
N GLU A 52 3.64 11.54 1.46
CA GLU A 52 5.07 11.27 1.40
C GLU A 52 5.38 9.76 1.48
N SER A 53 4.71 9.05 2.39
CA SER A 53 4.83 7.59 2.49
C SER A 53 4.29 6.88 1.25
N ILE A 54 3.18 7.34 0.67
CA ILE A 54 2.62 6.82 -0.58
C ILE A 54 3.64 6.98 -1.72
N ASP A 55 4.19 8.18 -1.90
CA ASP A 55 5.17 8.48 -2.95
C ASP A 55 6.43 7.61 -2.79
N ALA A 56 6.89 7.41 -1.55
CA ALA A 56 8.01 6.53 -1.24
C ALA A 56 7.70 5.05 -1.55
N ILE A 57 6.53 4.55 -1.14
CA ILE A 57 6.09 3.18 -1.40
C ILE A 57 5.97 2.95 -2.91
N LEU A 58 5.34 3.85 -3.67
CA LEU A 58 5.25 3.76 -5.12
C LEU A 58 6.63 3.72 -5.77
N THR A 59 7.53 4.61 -5.36
CA THR A 59 8.89 4.66 -5.88
C THR A 59 9.65 3.36 -5.58
N PHE A 60 9.45 2.78 -4.40
CA PHE A 60 10.03 1.50 -4.03
C PHE A 60 9.46 0.37 -4.87
N CYS A 61 8.13 0.23 -4.95
CA CYS A 61 7.47 -0.83 -5.71
C CYS A 61 7.81 -0.77 -7.21
N ARG A 62 7.99 0.43 -7.79
CA ARG A 62 8.42 0.61 -9.18
C ARG A 62 9.81 0.08 -9.51
N LYS A 63 10.64 -0.21 -8.50
CA LYS A 63 11.92 -0.91 -8.72
C LYS A 63 11.71 -2.40 -9.01
N HIS A 64 10.56 -2.95 -8.64
CA HIS A 64 10.20 -4.35 -8.84
C HIS A 64 9.20 -4.51 -10.00
N ASP A 65 8.30 -3.54 -10.16
CA ASP A 65 7.35 -3.47 -11.28
C ASP A 65 7.22 -2.02 -11.76
N PRO A 66 7.93 -1.62 -12.83
CA PRO A 66 7.96 -0.24 -13.31
C PRO A 66 6.59 0.34 -13.70
N ASP A 67 5.64 -0.52 -14.06
CA ASP A 67 4.32 -0.12 -14.56
C ASP A 67 3.28 0.00 -13.45
N VAL A 68 3.62 -0.37 -12.21
CA VAL A 68 2.69 -0.32 -11.07
C VAL A 68 2.21 1.10 -10.79
N THR A 69 0.90 1.23 -10.66
CA THR A 69 0.20 2.50 -10.42
C THR A 69 -0.21 2.68 -8.97
N TYR A 70 -0.74 3.87 -8.64
CA TYR A 70 -1.29 4.12 -7.31
C TYR A 70 -2.51 3.21 -7.08
N GLU A 71 -3.37 3.11 -8.09
CA GLU A 71 -4.61 2.35 -8.07
C GLU A 71 -4.34 0.86 -7.86
N ASP A 72 -3.25 0.33 -8.43
CA ASP A 72 -2.82 -1.07 -8.24
C ASP A 72 -2.38 -1.38 -6.81
N LEU A 73 -1.95 -0.39 -6.02
CA LEU A 73 -1.42 -0.60 -4.67
C LEU A 73 -2.36 -0.13 -3.56
N PHE A 74 -3.14 0.90 -3.83
CA PHE A 74 -3.94 1.63 -2.85
C PHE A 74 -5.43 1.75 -3.23
N GLY A 75 -5.83 1.19 -4.38
CA GLY A 75 -7.18 1.29 -4.92
C GLY A 75 -7.54 2.68 -5.46
N GLU A 76 -8.78 2.84 -5.92
CA GLU A 76 -9.25 4.15 -6.39
C GLU A 76 -9.21 5.18 -5.25
N PRO A 77 -8.76 6.42 -5.51
CA PRO A 77 -8.89 7.49 -4.54
C PRO A 77 -10.38 7.72 -4.29
N HIS A 78 -10.88 7.26 -3.14
CA HIS A 78 -12.25 7.54 -2.75
C HIS A 78 -12.41 9.07 -2.66
N GLN A 79 -13.08 9.65 -3.66
CA GLN A 79 -13.53 11.02 -3.60
C GLN A 79 -14.38 11.16 -2.33
N LYS A 80 -13.97 12.04 -1.41
CA LYS A 80 -14.82 12.42 -0.29
C LYS A 80 -16.17 12.84 -0.88
N ALA A 81 -17.23 12.10 -0.57
CA ALA A 81 -18.58 12.58 -0.78
C ALA A 81 -18.66 13.98 -0.14
N SER A 82 -18.90 14.98 -0.98
CA SER A 82 -19.15 16.37 -0.56
C SER A 82 -20.47 16.45 0.20
#